data_AF-A0A397I279-F1
#
_entry.id   AF-A0A397I279-F1
#
_cell.length_a   1.000
_cell.length_b   1.000
_cell.length_c   1.000
_cell.angle_alpha   90.00
_cell.angle_beta   90.00
_cell.angle_gamma   90.00
#
_symmetry.space_group_name_H-M   'P 1'
#
loop_
_entity.id
_entity.type
_entity.pdbx_description
1 polymer ?
#
loop_
_entity_poly.entity_id
_entity_poly.type
_entity_poly.pdbx_seq_one_letter_code
_entity_poly.pdbx_strand_id
1 'polypeptide(L)'
;MDGSHDLMLSMSLHSRQGEDFLNLQETVKKQDENLLKVKEQLAELQETAKKRDENLNKQLAELQDSVYGGRINHLKEAFRRGIVKEGSTIKYNTAIAKVSVKNKCAVLLYENEFYESFHSFLIAVKGSRQYRKLIIDGVSYNIFLERLKNVKNSSMSSDNTLPSTIPEATLPGNSTSNIDDTLLTEITQHFVNRGFQPSLVSSFLEGNSLLEFMTNEELILDFLDEREQMDPTIFVGVEGNEGVKTGEDKKLLVKWGLTEEASNRLRDGVHDSAWSQRFLKHWLLDWIYNQWDATIQMSLETVFYDSKFLYDQWHSYDGEGGPQMFASSFEEIINMGENTLIRYNTKVSNPMDTNYKAFFHATNYISIQSIIDDGIRLRCCRNDLDFGSSQSFYLNPSLDNAIEFIKKRRIVGFYGIVVYWVDMEKVKSMMYQDLIPNESLWKEVVVASRCGQNSTVDDDDFVYGYQLLNLREIYTAYRNVKKTKDSWKIFIPRARWFEPIRNLQLAVKTKKASEVMNNYQVGIIYFHLK
;
A
#
# COMPACT_ATOMS: atom_id res chain seq x y z
N MET A 1 -79.04 -57.81 41.65
CA MET A 1 -79.32 -56.95 40.48
C MET A 1 -78.20 -55.93 40.42
N ASP A 2 -77.13 -56.19 39.70
CA ASP A 2 -75.95 -55.29 39.68
C ASP A 2 -75.21 -55.35 38.33
N GLY A 3 -75.97 -55.35 37.24
CA GLY A 3 -75.44 -55.42 35.86
C GLY A 3 -75.79 -54.22 34.99
N SER A 4 -76.52 -53.24 35.52
CA SER A 4 -76.97 -52.05 34.77
C SER A 4 -76.00 -50.87 34.88
N HIS A 5 -75.17 -50.83 35.91
CA HIS A 5 -74.25 -49.70 36.14
C HIS A 5 -72.97 -49.80 35.31
N ASP A 6 -72.46 -51.01 35.07
CA ASP A 6 -71.27 -51.25 34.25
C ASP A 6 -71.50 -50.99 32.75
N LEU A 7 -72.72 -51.19 32.25
CA LEU A 7 -73.06 -50.94 30.85
C LEU A 7 -73.19 -49.44 30.54
N MET A 8 -73.68 -48.62 31.48
CA MET A 8 -73.69 -47.15 31.30
C MET A 8 -72.29 -46.52 31.42
N LEU A 9 -71.43 -47.06 32.29
CA LEU A 9 -70.04 -46.60 32.41
C LEU A 9 -69.21 -46.96 31.16
N SER A 10 -69.38 -48.16 30.58
CA SER A 10 -68.65 -48.56 29.37
C SER A 10 -69.09 -47.77 28.12
N MET A 11 -70.38 -47.44 28.00
CA MET A 11 -70.89 -46.58 26.91
C MET A 11 -70.44 -45.12 27.04
N SER A 12 -70.36 -44.59 28.28
CA SER A 12 -69.83 -43.24 28.51
C SER A 12 -68.32 -43.14 28.22
N LEU A 13 -67.56 -44.20 28.49
CA LEU A 13 -66.13 -44.28 28.19
C LEU A 13 -65.85 -44.37 26.68
N HIS A 14 -66.63 -45.17 25.94
CA HIS A 14 -66.50 -45.25 24.48
C HIS A 14 -66.91 -43.94 23.77
N SER A 15 -67.94 -43.24 24.28
CA SER A 15 -68.34 -41.94 23.75
C SER A 15 -67.26 -40.88 23.94
N ARG A 16 -66.62 -40.84 25.12
CA ARG A 16 -65.51 -39.90 25.39
C ARG A 16 -64.26 -40.21 24.56
N GLN A 17 -63.93 -41.49 24.40
CA GLN A 17 -62.80 -41.89 23.55
C GLN A 17 -63.01 -41.53 22.07
N GLY A 18 -64.26 -41.56 21.57
CA GLY A 18 -64.60 -41.12 20.22
C GLY A 18 -64.45 -39.61 20.01
N GLU A 19 -64.89 -38.80 20.98
CA GLU A 19 -64.73 -37.34 20.96
C GLU A 19 -63.26 -36.91 21.08
N ASP A 20 -62.49 -37.57 21.96
CA ASP A 20 -61.06 -37.32 22.11
C ASP A 20 -60.29 -37.65 20.82
N PHE A 21 -60.67 -38.72 20.12
CA PHE A 21 -60.07 -39.10 18.85
C PHE A 21 -60.40 -38.10 17.72
N LEU A 22 -61.64 -37.61 17.66
CA LEU A 22 -62.05 -36.57 16.70
C LEU A 22 -61.31 -35.24 16.95
N ASN A 23 -61.18 -34.83 18.21
CA ASN A 23 -60.41 -33.63 18.58
C ASN A 23 -58.92 -33.77 18.23
N LEU A 24 -58.35 -34.96 18.40
CA LEU A 24 -57.00 -35.29 17.97
C LEU A 24 -56.84 -35.20 16.44
N GLN A 25 -57.79 -35.75 15.67
CA GLN A 25 -57.76 -35.66 14.21
C GLN A 25 -57.86 -34.21 13.72
N GLU A 26 -58.71 -33.39 14.33
CA GLU A 26 -58.85 -31.98 13.99
C GLU A 26 -57.59 -31.17 14.34
N THR A 27 -56.95 -31.51 15.46
CA THR A 27 -55.66 -30.92 15.87
C THR A 27 -54.54 -31.28 14.90
N VAL A 28 -54.44 -32.55 14.49
CA VAL A 28 -53.44 -33.01 13.51
C VAL A 28 -53.66 -32.32 12.16
N LYS A 29 -54.91 -32.24 11.69
CA LYS A 29 -55.25 -31.54 10.44
C LYS A 29 -54.83 -30.06 10.48
N LYS A 30 -55.07 -29.38 11.60
CA LYS A 30 -54.66 -27.98 11.81
C LYS A 30 -53.13 -27.83 11.86
N GLN A 31 -52.42 -28.82 12.41
CA GLN A 31 -50.96 -28.85 12.40
C GLN A 31 -50.41 -29.05 10.98
N ASP A 32 -51.02 -29.92 10.17
CA ASP A 32 -50.63 -30.15 8.77
C ASP A 32 -50.85 -28.91 7.91
N GLU A 33 -51.98 -28.20 8.08
CA GLU A 33 -52.25 -26.93 7.39
C GLU A 33 -51.24 -25.84 7.78
N ASN A 34 -50.85 -25.78 9.05
CA ASN A 34 -49.82 -24.85 9.52
C ASN A 34 -48.43 -25.23 8.97
N LEU A 35 -48.10 -26.52 8.92
CA LEU A 35 -46.85 -27.01 8.35
C LEU A 35 -46.74 -26.67 6.86
N LEU A 36 -47.85 -26.77 6.11
CA LEU A 36 -47.90 -26.40 4.71
C LEU A 36 -47.62 -24.90 4.50
N LYS A 37 -48.27 -24.03 5.30
CA LYS A 37 -48.02 -22.57 5.28
C LYS A 37 -46.57 -22.22 5.59
N VAL A 38 -45.95 -22.91 6.57
CA VAL A 38 -44.54 -22.70 6.90
C VAL A 38 -43.63 -23.10 5.73
N LYS A 39 -43.94 -24.18 5.02
CA LYS A 39 -43.18 -24.61 3.83
C LYS A 39 -43.28 -23.60 2.68
N GLU A 40 -44.46 -23.03 2.46
CA GLU A 40 -44.67 -21.98 1.45
C GLU A 40 -43.87 -20.71 1.79
N GLN A 41 -43.93 -20.27 3.05
CA GLN A 41 -43.13 -19.13 3.53
C GLN A 41 -41.63 -19.37 3.41
N LEU A 42 -41.17 -20.60 3.69
CA LEU A 42 -39.77 -20.98 3.54
C LEU A 42 -39.32 -20.91 2.07
N ALA A 43 -40.16 -21.36 1.14
CA ALA A 43 -39.88 -21.28 -0.30
C ALA A 43 -39.79 -19.82 -0.79
N GLU A 44 -40.69 -18.94 -0.34
CA GLU A 44 -40.62 -17.50 -0.66
C GLU A 44 -39.35 -16.83 -0.09
N LEU A 45 -38.96 -17.20 1.14
CA LEU A 45 -37.73 -16.71 1.76
C LEU A 45 -36.49 -17.19 1.01
N GLN A 46 -36.47 -18.44 0.55
CA GLN A 46 -35.38 -19.00 -0.25
C GLN A 46 -35.24 -18.27 -1.61
N GLU A 47 -36.36 -18.03 -2.29
CA GLU A 47 -36.35 -17.31 -3.57
C GLU A 47 -35.93 -15.83 -3.38
N THR A 48 -36.35 -15.20 -2.28
CA THR A 48 -35.94 -13.84 -1.92
C THR A 48 -34.45 -13.78 -1.58
N ALA A 49 -33.93 -14.78 -0.85
CA ALA A 49 -32.51 -14.88 -0.53
C ALA A 49 -31.68 -15.07 -1.81
N LYS A 50 -32.13 -15.91 -2.74
CA LYS A 50 -31.47 -16.14 -4.03
C LYS A 50 -31.42 -14.85 -4.88
N LYS A 51 -32.53 -14.13 -5.01
CA LYS A 51 -32.57 -12.83 -5.70
C LYS A 51 -31.67 -11.78 -5.03
N ARG A 52 -31.60 -11.80 -3.69
CA ARG A 52 -30.72 -10.91 -2.93
C ARG A 52 -29.26 -11.24 -3.16
N ASP A 53 -28.91 -12.52 -3.24
CA ASP A 53 -27.55 -12.99 -3.52
C ASP A 53 -27.11 -12.67 -4.96
N GLU A 54 -28.00 -12.83 -5.94
CA GLU A 54 -27.76 -12.39 -7.33
C GLU A 54 -27.56 -10.86 -7.42
N ASN A 55 -28.36 -10.08 -6.70
CA ASN A 55 -28.20 -8.62 -6.62
C ASN A 55 -26.91 -8.23 -5.88
N LEU A 56 -26.54 -8.94 -4.81
CA LEU A 56 -25.28 -8.72 -4.10
C LEU A 56 -24.08 -9.02 -5.00
N ASN A 57 -24.14 -10.09 -5.78
CA ASN A 57 -23.10 -10.46 -6.74
C ASN A 57 -22.97 -9.43 -7.89
N LYS A 58 -24.11 -8.89 -8.36
CA LYS A 58 -24.11 -7.78 -9.33
C LYS A 58 -23.49 -6.53 -8.73
N GLN A 59 -23.90 -6.15 -7.52
CA GLN A 59 -23.33 -5.02 -6.80
C GLN A 59 -21.85 -5.24 -6.48
N LEU A 60 -21.42 -6.46 -6.17
CA LEU A 60 -20.01 -6.81 -5.94
C LEU A 60 -19.19 -6.71 -7.22
N ALA A 61 -19.75 -7.08 -8.38
CA ALA A 61 -19.10 -6.88 -9.67
C ALA A 61 -18.96 -5.39 -10.03
N GLU A 62 -20.00 -4.59 -9.77
CA GLU A 62 -19.99 -3.13 -9.92
C GLU A 62 -19.07 -2.44 -8.89
N LEU A 63 -18.98 -2.98 -7.67
CA LEU A 63 -18.04 -2.53 -6.63
C LEU A 63 -16.61 -2.93 -6.96
N GLN A 64 -16.39 -4.10 -7.58
CA GLN A 64 -15.08 -4.48 -8.08
C GLN A 64 -14.66 -3.55 -9.23
N ASP A 65 -15.56 -3.16 -10.13
CA ASP A 65 -15.27 -2.17 -11.17
C ASP A 65 -14.97 -0.76 -10.60
N SER A 66 -15.65 -0.35 -9.50
CA SER A 66 -15.45 0.99 -8.90
C SER A 66 -14.36 1.06 -7.81
N VAL A 67 -14.13 0.01 -7.03
CA VAL A 67 -13.04 -0.07 -6.03
C VAL A 67 -11.70 -0.37 -6.71
N TYR A 68 -11.71 -1.05 -7.86
CA TYR A 68 -10.58 -1.08 -8.81
C TYR A 68 -10.66 0.03 -9.86
N GLY A 69 -11.33 1.15 -9.56
CA GLY A 69 -11.33 2.37 -10.37
C GLY A 69 -9.90 2.91 -10.55
N GLY A 70 -9.18 2.33 -11.51
CA GLY A 70 -7.81 2.66 -11.90
C GLY A 70 -6.87 1.48 -12.23
N ARG A 71 -7.22 0.20 -11.95
CA ARG A 71 -6.34 -0.95 -12.32
C ARG A 71 -7.14 -2.11 -12.94
N ILE A 72 -7.04 -2.23 -14.26
CA ILE A 72 -7.69 -3.29 -15.05
C ILE A 72 -7.12 -4.66 -14.63
N ASN A 73 -7.97 -5.59 -14.16
CA ASN A 73 -7.57 -6.98 -13.96
C ASN A 73 -7.47 -7.69 -15.31
N HIS A 74 -6.28 -7.64 -15.93
CA HIS A 74 -6.03 -8.17 -17.26
C HIS A 74 -6.33 -9.67 -17.41
N LEU A 75 -6.28 -10.48 -16.34
CA LEU A 75 -6.64 -11.90 -16.39
C LEU A 75 -8.14 -12.08 -16.65
N LYS A 76 -8.97 -11.42 -15.83
CA LYS A 76 -10.42 -11.51 -15.93
C LYS A 76 -10.91 -10.88 -17.24
N GLU A 77 -10.32 -9.76 -17.65
CA GLU A 77 -10.70 -9.11 -18.90
C GLU A 77 -10.29 -9.90 -20.14
N ALA A 78 -9.10 -10.51 -20.14
CA ALA A 78 -8.69 -11.39 -21.23
C ALA A 78 -9.55 -12.66 -21.31
N PHE A 79 -9.98 -13.20 -20.17
CA PHE A 79 -10.90 -14.33 -20.14
C PHE A 79 -12.29 -13.94 -20.67
N ARG A 80 -12.82 -12.78 -20.25
CA ARG A 80 -14.09 -12.23 -20.77
C ARG A 80 -14.06 -12.04 -22.28
N ARG A 81 -12.91 -11.66 -22.83
CA ARG A 81 -12.68 -11.46 -24.27
C ARG A 81 -12.26 -12.73 -25.03
N GLY A 82 -12.16 -13.87 -24.35
CA GLY A 82 -11.77 -15.15 -24.96
C GLY A 82 -10.31 -15.23 -25.44
N ILE A 83 -9.47 -14.26 -25.06
CA ILE A 83 -8.03 -14.24 -25.33
C ILE A 83 -7.31 -15.28 -24.49
N VAL A 84 -7.81 -15.49 -23.26
CA VAL A 84 -7.36 -16.53 -22.33
C VAL A 84 -8.55 -17.45 -22.07
N LYS A 85 -8.32 -18.76 -21.98
CA LYS A 85 -9.36 -19.76 -21.79
C LYS A 85 -9.04 -20.65 -20.59
N GLU A 86 -10.02 -21.42 -20.14
CA GLU A 86 -9.75 -22.47 -19.15
C GLU A 86 -8.68 -23.44 -19.70
N GLY A 87 -7.68 -23.75 -18.88
CA GLY A 87 -6.51 -24.53 -19.27
C GLY A 87 -5.34 -23.73 -19.86
N SER A 88 -5.51 -22.44 -20.17
CA SER A 88 -4.41 -21.56 -20.59
C SER A 88 -3.29 -21.58 -19.55
N THR A 89 -2.04 -21.55 -20.02
CA THR A 89 -0.84 -21.69 -19.19
C THR A 89 -0.18 -20.34 -18.97
N ILE A 90 0.10 -20.03 -17.70
CA ILE A 90 0.81 -18.81 -17.29
C ILE A 90 2.15 -19.22 -16.69
N LYS A 91 3.25 -18.77 -17.30
CA LYS A 91 4.60 -19.04 -16.83
C LYS A 91 5.26 -17.76 -16.30
N TYR A 92 6.01 -17.90 -15.22
CA TYR A 92 6.86 -16.86 -14.66
C TYR A 92 8.10 -17.49 -14.04
N ASN A 93 9.28 -17.27 -14.64
CA ASN A 93 10.50 -18.01 -14.31
C ASN A 93 10.25 -19.54 -14.37
N THR A 94 10.43 -20.24 -13.24
CA THR A 94 10.20 -21.69 -13.09
C THR A 94 8.76 -22.04 -12.71
N ALA A 95 7.94 -21.05 -12.30
CA ALA A 95 6.56 -21.28 -11.87
C ALA A 95 5.62 -21.37 -13.08
N ILE A 96 4.72 -22.35 -13.04
CA ILE A 96 3.72 -22.59 -14.09
C ILE A 96 2.34 -22.70 -13.42
N ALA A 97 1.47 -21.74 -13.70
CA ALA A 97 0.07 -21.77 -13.28
C ALA A 97 -0.85 -22.09 -14.46
N LYS A 98 -2.04 -22.61 -14.16
CA LYS A 98 -3.09 -22.84 -15.16
C LYS A 98 -4.30 -21.98 -14.88
N VAL A 99 -4.95 -21.49 -15.92
CA VAL A 99 -6.22 -20.79 -15.80
C VAL A 99 -7.32 -21.79 -15.52
N SER A 100 -8.11 -21.54 -14.48
CA SER A 100 -9.29 -22.31 -14.10
C SER A 100 -10.48 -21.37 -13.89
N VAL A 101 -11.70 -21.92 -13.88
CA VAL A 101 -12.92 -21.15 -13.69
C VAL A 101 -13.49 -21.39 -12.29
N LYS A 102 -13.66 -20.32 -11.52
CA LYS A 102 -14.32 -20.34 -10.22
C LYS A 102 -15.36 -19.23 -10.17
N ASN A 103 -16.61 -19.56 -9.82
CA ASN A 103 -17.73 -18.62 -9.75
C ASN A 103 -17.87 -17.76 -11.04
N LYS A 104 -17.75 -18.39 -12.22
CA LYS A 104 -17.79 -17.75 -13.55
C LYS A 104 -16.67 -16.72 -13.82
N CYS A 105 -15.63 -16.67 -12.98
CA CYS A 105 -14.46 -15.83 -13.17
C CYS A 105 -13.21 -16.67 -13.42
N ALA A 106 -12.28 -16.14 -14.21
CA ALA A 106 -10.96 -16.74 -14.35
C ALA A 106 -10.12 -16.53 -13.09
N VAL A 107 -9.45 -17.61 -12.67
CA VAL A 107 -8.46 -17.66 -11.60
C VAL A 107 -7.24 -18.46 -12.07
N LEU A 108 -6.10 -18.28 -11.44
CA LEU A 108 -4.89 -19.06 -11.68
C LEU A 108 -4.72 -20.12 -10.59
N LEU A 109 -4.55 -21.37 -10.99
CA LEU A 109 -4.22 -22.49 -10.12
C LEU A 109 -2.71 -22.72 -10.14
N TYR A 110 -2.06 -22.58 -8.99
CA TYR A 110 -0.64 -22.85 -8.78
C TYR A 110 -0.45 -23.46 -7.40
N GLU A 111 0.29 -24.58 -7.31
CA GLU A 111 0.55 -25.31 -6.04
C GLU A 111 -0.71 -25.61 -5.20
N ASN A 112 -1.83 -25.93 -5.86
CA ASN A 112 -3.15 -26.17 -5.26
C ASN A 112 -3.85 -24.94 -4.65
N GLU A 113 -3.32 -23.73 -4.88
CA GLU A 113 -3.96 -22.48 -4.49
C GLU A 113 -4.53 -21.71 -5.69
N PHE A 114 -5.57 -20.90 -5.42
CA PHE A 114 -6.23 -20.08 -6.43
C PHE A 114 -5.86 -18.60 -6.28
N TYR A 115 -5.46 -17.97 -7.38
CA TYR A 115 -5.11 -16.56 -7.45
C TYR A 115 -6.03 -15.83 -8.42
N GLU A 116 -6.65 -14.73 -7.97
CA GLU A 116 -7.70 -14.04 -8.73
C GLU A 116 -7.18 -13.09 -9.82
N SER A 117 -5.87 -12.96 -9.96
CA SER A 117 -5.22 -12.08 -10.94
C SER A 117 -3.77 -12.51 -11.21
N PHE A 118 -3.22 -12.04 -12.33
CA PHE A 118 -1.77 -12.11 -12.56
C PHE A 118 -0.99 -11.45 -11.41
N HIS A 119 -1.53 -10.39 -10.82
CA HIS A 119 -0.91 -9.66 -9.71
C HIS A 119 -0.75 -10.52 -8.45
N SER A 120 -1.84 -11.13 -7.99
CA SER A 120 -1.84 -11.99 -6.80
C SER A 120 -0.94 -13.21 -6.99
N PHE A 121 -0.90 -13.77 -8.21
CA PHE A 121 0.00 -14.86 -8.56
C PHE A 121 1.48 -14.44 -8.50
N LEU A 122 1.84 -13.28 -9.05
CA LEU A 122 3.22 -12.78 -9.04
C LEU A 122 3.72 -12.46 -7.62
N ILE A 123 2.84 -11.95 -6.75
CA ILE A 123 3.14 -11.74 -5.33
C ILE A 123 3.48 -13.07 -4.65
N ALA A 124 2.67 -14.11 -4.88
CA ALA A 124 2.85 -15.41 -4.26
C ALA A 124 4.16 -16.11 -4.69
N VAL A 125 4.54 -15.98 -5.97
CA VAL A 125 5.69 -16.70 -6.51
C VAL A 125 7.05 -16.07 -6.17
N LYS A 126 7.17 -14.73 -6.06
CA LYS A 126 8.48 -14.07 -5.83
C LYS A 126 8.44 -12.71 -5.12
N GLY A 127 7.31 -12.26 -4.59
CA GLY A 127 7.23 -10.94 -3.93
C GLY A 127 7.55 -9.72 -4.83
N SER A 128 7.60 -9.88 -6.16
CA SER A 128 7.99 -8.82 -7.12
C SER A 128 6.88 -8.57 -8.16
N ARG A 129 6.87 -7.37 -8.76
CA ARG A 129 5.87 -6.91 -9.75
C ARG A 129 6.38 -6.89 -11.20
N GLN A 130 7.28 -7.81 -11.56
CA GLN A 130 7.89 -7.81 -12.90
C GLN A 130 7.00 -8.48 -13.95
N TYR A 131 5.88 -7.86 -14.31
CA TYR A 131 4.96 -8.36 -15.34
C TYR A 131 5.64 -8.66 -16.68
N ARG A 132 6.74 -7.98 -17.00
CA ARG A 132 7.56 -8.18 -18.22
C ARG A 132 8.07 -9.63 -18.39
N LYS A 133 8.19 -10.42 -17.32
CA LYS A 133 8.64 -11.82 -17.35
C LYS A 133 7.50 -12.85 -17.44
N LEU A 134 6.25 -12.39 -17.47
CA LEU A 134 5.08 -13.27 -17.52
C LEU A 134 4.82 -13.70 -18.97
N ILE A 135 4.60 -15.01 -19.16
CA ILE A 135 4.33 -15.63 -20.46
C ILE A 135 2.95 -16.30 -20.38
N ILE A 136 2.04 -15.94 -21.29
CA ILE A 136 0.67 -16.43 -21.38
C ILE A 136 0.54 -17.23 -22.66
N ASP A 137 0.31 -18.54 -22.56
CA ASP A 137 0.22 -19.44 -23.71
C ASP A 137 1.40 -19.30 -24.70
N GLY A 138 2.61 -19.13 -24.16
CA GLY A 138 3.84 -18.96 -24.94
C GLY A 138 4.09 -17.55 -25.47
N VAL A 139 3.20 -16.60 -25.17
CA VAL A 139 3.29 -15.19 -25.62
C VAL A 139 3.70 -14.29 -24.46
N SER A 140 4.60 -13.33 -24.72
CA SER A 140 5.03 -12.38 -23.68
C SER A 140 3.87 -11.48 -23.22
N TYR A 141 3.98 -10.99 -21.99
CA TYR A 141 2.95 -10.13 -21.40
C TYR A 141 2.66 -8.87 -22.25
N ASN A 142 3.68 -8.27 -22.87
CA ASN A 142 3.52 -7.08 -23.70
C ASN A 142 2.68 -7.36 -24.95
N ILE A 143 2.97 -8.45 -25.66
CA ILE A 143 2.19 -8.87 -26.84
C ILE A 143 0.76 -9.26 -26.42
N PHE A 144 0.61 -9.86 -25.25
CA PHE A 144 -0.72 -10.14 -24.68
C PHE A 144 -1.51 -8.85 -24.40
N LEU A 145 -0.88 -7.78 -23.88
CA LEU A 145 -1.53 -6.50 -23.66
C LEU A 145 -1.97 -5.83 -24.97
N GLU A 146 -1.16 -5.90 -26.02
CA GLU A 146 -1.54 -5.42 -27.35
C GLU A 146 -2.77 -6.14 -27.89
N ARG A 147 -2.82 -7.48 -27.77
CA ARG A 147 -4.00 -8.27 -28.13
C ARG A 147 -5.24 -7.84 -27.33
N LEU A 148 -5.06 -7.58 -26.04
CA LEU A 148 -6.11 -7.12 -25.16
C LEU A 148 -6.66 -5.74 -25.56
N LYS A 149 -5.77 -4.82 -25.95
CA LYS A 149 -6.12 -3.47 -26.45
C LYS A 149 -6.83 -3.53 -27.80
N ASN A 150 -6.37 -4.33 -28.75
CA ASN A 150 -6.91 -4.37 -30.12
C ASN A 150 -8.35 -4.94 -30.19
N VAL A 151 -8.71 -5.88 -29.32
CA VAL A 151 -10.09 -6.39 -29.23
C VAL A 151 -11.08 -5.32 -28.71
N LYS A 152 -10.60 -4.27 -28.03
CA LYS A 152 -11.42 -3.16 -27.52
C LYS A 152 -12.06 -2.34 -28.66
N ASN A 153 -11.41 -2.32 -29.83
CA ASN A 153 -11.81 -1.48 -30.96
C ASN A 153 -12.73 -2.19 -31.97
N SER A 154 -12.91 -3.52 -31.86
CA SER A 154 -13.73 -4.30 -32.80
C SER A 154 -15.20 -4.48 -32.34
N SER A 155 -15.55 -4.16 -31.10
CA SER A 155 -16.89 -4.45 -30.55
C SER A 155 -17.90 -3.29 -30.66
N MET A 156 -17.62 -2.24 -31.44
CA MET A 156 -18.55 -1.12 -31.68
C MET A 156 -19.12 -1.06 -33.10
N SER A 157 -18.94 -2.10 -33.92
CA SER A 157 -19.51 -2.16 -35.27
C SER A 157 -20.32 -3.42 -35.47
N SER A 158 -21.62 -3.37 -35.16
CA SER A 158 -22.60 -4.29 -35.72
C SER A 158 -23.88 -3.54 -36.13
N ASP A 159 -24.24 -3.77 -37.39
CA ASP A 159 -25.56 -3.70 -38.04
C ASP A 159 -26.03 -2.38 -38.68
N ASN A 160 -25.89 -2.28 -40.01
CA ASN A 160 -27.02 -2.43 -40.95
C ASN A 160 -26.57 -2.44 -42.44
N THR A 161 -27.43 -3.02 -43.29
CA THR A 161 -27.12 -3.70 -44.56
C THR A 161 -27.37 -2.88 -45.85
N LEU A 162 -26.54 -3.12 -46.89
CA LEU A 162 -26.80 -3.16 -48.37
C LEU A 162 -26.81 -1.84 -49.23
N PRO A 163 -26.59 -1.88 -50.58
CA PRO A 163 -25.33 -1.45 -51.24
C PRO A 163 -25.51 -0.36 -52.34
N SER A 164 -24.45 0.40 -52.70
CA SER A 164 -24.28 1.01 -54.04
C SER A 164 -22.90 1.69 -54.24
N THR A 165 -22.54 1.86 -55.51
CA THR A 165 -21.25 2.07 -56.22
C THR A 165 -20.51 3.43 -56.12
N ILE A 166 -19.15 3.36 -56.02
CA ILE A 166 -18.05 4.13 -56.70
C ILE A 166 -17.95 5.69 -56.46
N PRO A 167 -16.76 6.34 -56.44
CA PRO A 167 -15.47 6.07 -55.79
C PRO A 167 -14.94 7.25 -54.92
N GLU A 168 -13.95 6.96 -54.08
CA GLU A 168 -12.78 7.80 -53.77
C GLU A 168 -12.97 9.33 -53.64
N ALA A 169 -13.18 9.79 -52.40
CA ALA A 169 -12.83 11.14 -51.97
C ALA A 169 -12.17 11.08 -50.59
N THR A 170 -10.88 11.41 -50.58
CA THR A 170 -9.97 11.52 -49.44
C THR A 170 -10.51 12.45 -48.37
N LEU A 171 -10.73 11.97 -47.13
CA LEU A 171 -10.79 12.80 -45.92
C LEU A 171 -10.32 11.98 -44.70
N PRO A 172 -9.70 12.62 -43.69
CA PRO A 172 -8.62 12.07 -42.89
C PRO A 172 -9.13 11.29 -41.67
N GLY A 173 -8.47 10.15 -41.40
CA GLY A 173 -8.75 9.31 -40.24
C GLY A 173 -8.38 10.01 -38.93
N ASN A 174 -9.31 9.98 -37.98
CA ASN A 174 -9.11 10.43 -36.61
C ASN A 174 -8.07 9.55 -35.90
N SER A 175 -6.94 10.18 -35.57
CA SER A 175 -5.82 9.65 -34.80
C SER A 175 -6.16 9.47 -33.32
N THR A 176 -6.23 8.23 -32.85
CA THR A 176 -5.93 7.88 -31.45
C THR A 176 -4.43 7.67 -31.19
N SER A 177 -3.57 7.84 -32.20
CA SER A 177 -2.10 7.73 -32.05
C SER A 177 -1.45 8.97 -31.43
N ASN A 178 -2.08 10.15 -31.52
CA ASN A 178 -1.40 11.39 -31.16
C ASN A 178 -1.22 11.60 -29.64
N ILE A 179 -2.03 10.96 -28.78
CA ILE A 179 -1.98 11.21 -27.33
C ILE A 179 -0.80 10.48 -26.69
N ASP A 180 -0.57 9.21 -27.04
CA ASP A 180 0.57 8.42 -26.56
C ASP A 180 1.89 8.99 -27.08
N ASP A 181 1.93 9.43 -28.35
CA ASP A 181 3.11 10.04 -28.95
C ASP A 181 3.44 11.42 -28.34
N THR A 182 2.41 12.21 -27.99
CA THR A 182 2.60 13.53 -27.36
C THR A 182 3.13 13.39 -25.93
N LEU A 183 2.56 12.48 -25.13
CA LEU A 183 3.02 12.21 -23.76
C LEU A 183 4.44 11.64 -23.74
N LEU A 184 4.75 10.70 -24.64
CA LEU A 184 6.09 10.13 -24.77
C LEU A 184 7.11 11.20 -25.18
N THR A 185 6.72 12.11 -26.08
CA THR A 185 7.54 13.26 -26.50
C THR A 185 7.78 14.21 -25.32
N GLU A 186 6.75 14.52 -24.55
CA GLU A 186 6.85 15.39 -23.36
C GLU A 186 7.83 14.82 -22.33
N ILE A 187 7.65 13.55 -21.96
CA ILE A 187 8.51 12.87 -20.98
C ILE A 187 9.94 12.78 -21.52
N THR A 188 10.11 12.35 -22.77
CA THR A 188 11.45 12.27 -23.38
C THR A 188 12.13 13.63 -23.39
N GLN A 189 11.42 14.69 -23.76
CA GLN A 189 11.94 16.04 -23.75
C GLN A 189 12.33 16.49 -22.33
N HIS A 190 11.56 16.11 -21.32
CA HIS A 190 11.86 16.42 -19.92
C HIS A 190 13.17 15.77 -19.44
N PHE A 191 13.44 14.53 -19.84
CA PHE A 191 14.71 13.84 -19.60
C PHE A 191 15.87 14.50 -20.37
N VAL A 192 15.67 14.79 -21.66
CA VAL A 192 16.68 15.42 -22.52
C VAL A 192 17.05 16.80 -22.00
N ASN A 193 16.08 17.58 -21.53
CA ASN A 193 16.31 18.89 -20.91
C ASN A 193 17.20 18.79 -19.67
N ARG A 194 17.11 17.67 -18.92
CA ARG A 194 18.01 17.37 -17.79
C ARG A 194 19.31 16.69 -18.19
N GLY A 195 19.60 16.65 -19.50
CA GLY A 195 20.86 16.11 -20.00
C GLY A 195 20.94 14.60 -19.98
N PHE A 196 19.81 13.88 -19.96
CA PHE A 196 19.82 12.42 -20.12
C PHE A 196 19.88 12.04 -21.61
N GLN A 197 20.53 10.89 -21.88
CA GLN A 197 20.71 10.36 -23.21
C GLN A 197 19.37 9.90 -23.80
N PRO A 198 18.93 10.49 -24.93
CA PRO A 198 17.64 10.16 -25.52
C PRO A 198 17.49 8.66 -25.82
N SER A 199 18.53 8.02 -26.35
CA SER A 199 18.50 6.59 -26.71
C SER A 199 18.24 5.68 -25.51
N LEU A 200 18.83 6.02 -24.36
CA LEU A 200 18.68 5.28 -23.12
C LEU A 200 17.31 5.50 -22.47
N VAL A 201 16.77 6.70 -22.61
CA VAL A 201 15.45 7.09 -22.10
C VAL A 201 14.35 6.47 -22.95
N SER A 202 14.45 6.53 -24.28
CA SER A 202 13.49 5.88 -25.18
C SER A 202 13.39 4.38 -24.91
N SER A 203 14.53 3.69 -24.75
CA SER A 203 14.55 2.26 -24.40
C SER A 203 13.86 1.96 -23.06
N PHE A 204 13.93 2.87 -22.08
CA PHE A 204 13.26 2.73 -20.79
C PHE A 204 11.74 2.98 -20.92
N LEU A 205 11.36 4.05 -21.61
CA LEU A 205 9.97 4.47 -21.77
C LEU A 205 9.17 3.49 -22.64
N GLU A 206 9.77 2.93 -23.70
CA GLU A 206 9.17 1.87 -24.53
C GLU A 206 8.80 0.61 -23.72
N GLY A 207 9.53 0.36 -22.63
CA GLY A 207 9.24 -0.74 -21.71
C GLY A 207 8.18 -0.41 -20.64
N ASN A 208 7.83 0.86 -20.45
CA ASN A 208 7.05 1.31 -19.30
C ASN A 208 5.58 1.58 -19.69
N SER A 209 4.67 0.75 -19.17
CA SER A 209 3.24 0.82 -19.52
C SER A 209 2.42 1.76 -18.62
N LEU A 210 3.06 2.47 -17.70
CA LEU A 210 2.41 3.28 -16.66
C LEU A 210 2.71 4.78 -16.75
N LEU A 211 3.22 5.25 -17.90
CA LEU A 211 3.65 6.63 -18.12
C LEU A 211 2.57 7.67 -17.76
N GLU A 212 1.29 7.36 -18.01
CA GLU A 212 0.15 8.26 -17.71
C GLU A 212 -0.15 8.46 -16.22
N PHE A 213 0.46 7.65 -15.34
CA PHE A 213 0.19 7.65 -13.89
C PHE A 213 1.34 8.15 -13.02
N MET A 214 2.44 8.57 -13.64
CA MET A 214 3.66 8.95 -12.95
C MET A 214 4.04 10.38 -13.32
N THR A 215 4.50 11.14 -12.34
CA THR A 215 5.15 12.42 -12.60
C THR A 215 6.47 12.21 -13.33
N ASN A 216 6.95 13.24 -14.02
CA ASN A 216 8.21 13.15 -14.74
C ASN A 216 9.40 12.89 -13.79
N GLU A 217 9.36 13.44 -12.58
CA GLU A 217 10.34 13.19 -11.52
C GLU A 217 10.29 11.73 -11.04
N GLU A 218 9.11 11.16 -10.83
CA GLU A 218 8.96 9.73 -10.48
C GLU A 218 9.48 8.83 -11.62
N LEU A 219 9.26 9.20 -12.88
CA LEU A 219 9.80 8.47 -14.03
C LEU A 219 11.32 8.53 -14.10
N ILE A 220 11.94 9.66 -13.76
CA ILE A 220 13.41 9.79 -13.67
C ILE A 220 13.97 8.94 -12.54
N LEU A 221 13.31 8.89 -11.38
CA LEU A 221 13.73 8.03 -10.27
C LEU A 221 13.64 6.55 -10.66
N ASP A 222 12.52 6.12 -11.26
CA ASP A 222 12.36 4.76 -11.76
C ASP A 222 13.40 4.41 -12.84
N PHE A 223 13.77 5.38 -13.69
CA PHE A 223 14.85 5.22 -14.67
C PHE A 223 16.21 4.99 -13.98
N LEU A 224 16.54 5.80 -12.97
CA LEU A 224 17.79 5.64 -12.21
C LEU A 224 17.82 4.31 -11.45
N ASP A 225 16.70 3.87 -10.90
CA ASP A 225 16.59 2.59 -10.21
C ASP A 225 16.71 1.40 -11.19
N GLU A 226 16.19 1.50 -12.43
CA GLU A 226 16.44 0.50 -13.48
C GLU A 226 17.94 0.43 -13.83
N ARG A 227 18.62 1.59 -13.93
CA ARG A 227 20.06 1.65 -14.20
C ARG A 227 20.89 1.05 -13.08
N GLU A 228 20.53 1.33 -11.83
CA GLU A 228 21.15 0.74 -10.65
C GLU A 228 21.05 -0.79 -10.65
N GLN A 229 19.88 -1.34 -10.98
CA GLN A 229 19.70 -2.81 -11.03
C GLN A 229 20.57 -3.47 -12.09
N MET A 230 20.81 -2.78 -13.21
CA MET A 230 21.68 -3.27 -14.28
C MET A 230 23.17 -3.17 -13.90
N ASP A 231 23.53 -2.17 -13.09
CA ASP A 231 24.90 -1.89 -12.72
C ASP A 231 25.00 -1.20 -11.34
N PRO A 232 25.28 -1.96 -10.26
CA PRO A 232 25.30 -1.43 -8.90
C PRO A 232 26.53 -0.55 -8.62
N THR A 233 27.43 -0.35 -9.60
CA THR A 233 28.58 0.55 -9.42
C THR A 233 28.19 2.02 -9.21
N ILE A 234 26.89 2.33 -9.30
CA ILE A 234 26.27 3.61 -8.92
C ILE A 234 26.52 4.07 -7.48
N PHE A 235 26.91 3.13 -6.61
CA PHE A 235 27.32 3.39 -5.23
C PHE A 235 28.83 3.46 -4.99
N VAL A 236 29.66 3.22 -6.02
CA VAL A 236 31.10 3.40 -5.81
C VAL A 236 31.36 4.90 -5.73
N GLY A 237 32.05 5.31 -4.67
CA GLY A 237 32.31 6.71 -4.40
C GLY A 237 32.94 7.43 -5.60
N VAL A 238 32.71 8.73 -5.65
CA VAL A 238 33.50 9.72 -6.37
C VAL A 238 35.01 9.48 -6.33
N GLU A 239 35.69 9.97 -7.37
CA GLU A 239 37.14 9.95 -7.60
C GLU A 239 37.96 9.96 -6.30
N GLY A 240 38.75 8.90 -6.08
CA GLY A 240 39.63 8.75 -4.90
C GLY A 240 39.16 7.77 -3.82
N ASN A 241 37.95 7.21 -3.92
CA ASN A 241 37.48 6.09 -3.07
C ASN A 241 37.79 4.71 -3.72
N GLU A 242 37.81 3.63 -2.91
CA GLU A 242 38.05 2.27 -3.42
C GLU A 242 37.04 1.90 -4.52
N GLY A 243 37.55 1.67 -5.74
CA GLY A 243 36.78 1.15 -6.87
C GLY A 243 36.51 2.11 -8.03
N VAL A 244 36.82 3.42 -7.92
CA VAL A 244 36.75 4.38 -9.05
C VAL A 244 38.12 5.01 -9.28
N LYS A 245 38.73 4.76 -10.45
CA LYS A 245 39.99 5.41 -10.81
C LYS A 245 39.76 6.89 -11.14
N THR A 246 40.80 7.70 -10.99
CA THR A 246 40.84 9.11 -11.38
C THR A 246 40.27 9.31 -12.80
N GLY A 247 39.26 10.17 -12.92
CA GLY A 247 38.52 10.45 -14.16
C GLY A 247 37.52 9.37 -14.64
N GLU A 248 37.21 8.33 -13.86
CA GLU A 248 36.17 7.34 -14.21
C GLU A 248 34.75 7.77 -13.81
N ASP A 249 34.59 8.73 -12.89
CA ASP A 249 33.30 9.25 -12.44
C ASP A 249 32.44 9.84 -13.56
N LYS A 250 33.03 10.65 -14.46
CA LYS A 250 32.35 11.18 -15.65
C LYS A 250 31.85 10.07 -16.56
N LYS A 251 32.63 9.00 -16.73
CA LYS A 251 32.26 7.84 -17.55
C LYS A 251 31.11 7.06 -16.90
N LEU A 252 31.10 6.96 -15.58
CA LEU A 252 30.03 6.30 -14.82
C LEU A 252 28.72 7.10 -14.88
N LEU A 253 28.76 8.42 -14.75
CA LEU A 253 27.61 9.30 -14.95
C LEU A 253 27.01 9.17 -16.36
N VAL A 254 27.88 9.07 -17.38
CA VAL A 254 27.47 8.81 -18.76
C VAL A 254 26.83 7.42 -18.90
N LYS A 255 27.43 6.40 -18.26
CA LYS A 255 26.92 5.03 -18.23
C LYS A 255 25.52 4.92 -17.60
N TRP A 256 25.23 5.73 -16.58
CA TRP A 256 23.92 5.75 -15.91
C TRP A 256 22.91 6.70 -16.53
N GLY A 257 23.26 7.33 -17.65
CA GLY A 257 22.29 7.94 -18.53
C GLY A 257 22.50 9.41 -18.80
N LEU A 258 23.47 10.09 -18.20
CA LEU A 258 23.77 11.48 -18.61
C LEU A 258 24.47 11.52 -19.97
N THR A 259 24.29 12.61 -20.71
CA THR A 259 25.14 12.94 -21.85
C THR A 259 26.54 13.28 -21.35
N GLU A 260 27.55 13.18 -22.23
CA GLU A 260 28.91 13.58 -21.89
C GLU A 260 28.98 15.06 -21.45
N GLU A 261 28.21 15.93 -22.10
CA GLU A 261 28.10 17.34 -21.72
C GLU A 261 27.50 17.54 -20.32
N ALA A 262 26.38 16.86 -20.00
CA ALA A 262 25.74 16.96 -18.70
C ALA A 262 26.60 16.37 -17.58
N SER A 263 27.25 15.22 -17.86
CA SER A 263 28.21 14.60 -16.95
C SER A 263 29.39 15.52 -16.63
N ASN A 264 29.98 16.15 -17.66
CA ASN A 264 31.04 17.14 -17.47
C ASN A 264 30.55 18.34 -16.66
N ARG A 265 29.39 18.91 -17.00
CA ARG A 265 28.82 20.06 -16.28
C ARG A 265 28.54 19.76 -14.80
N LEU A 266 27.99 18.59 -14.50
CA LEU A 266 27.75 18.16 -13.13
C LEU A 266 29.07 18.01 -12.36
N ARG A 267 30.05 17.30 -12.94
CA ARG A 267 31.34 17.07 -12.29
C ARG A 267 32.14 18.35 -12.09
N ASP A 268 32.22 19.19 -13.11
CA ASP A 268 33.04 20.41 -13.13
C ASP A 268 32.35 21.57 -12.39
N GLY A 269 31.02 21.48 -12.19
CA GLY A 269 30.23 22.44 -11.43
C GLY A 269 30.35 22.30 -9.92
N VAL A 270 30.97 21.23 -9.42
CA VAL A 270 31.15 20.96 -8.00
C VAL A 270 32.64 20.95 -7.66
N HIS A 271 33.02 21.69 -6.61
CA HIS A 271 34.40 21.75 -6.14
C HIS A 271 34.88 20.36 -5.69
N ASP A 272 36.11 19.96 -6.00
CA ASP A 272 36.64 18.60 -5.75
C ASP A 272 36.52 18.15 -4.29
N SER A 273 36.69 19.07 -3.36
CA SER A 273 36.54 18.79 -1.92
C SER A 273 35.10 18.43 -1.52
N ALA A 274 34.10 19.00 -2.20
CA ALA A 274 32.70 18.65 -2.00
C ALA A 274 32.37 17.38 -2.78
N TRP A 275 32.80 17.31 -4.05
CA TRP A 275 32.57 16.18 -4.93
C TRP A 275 32.96 14.87 -4.26
N SER A 276 34.19 14.79 -3.73
CA SER A 276 34.79 13.62 -3.06
C SER A 276 34.08 13.13 -1.78
N GLN A 277 33.17 13.92 -1.22
CA GLN A 277 32.46 13.59 0.03
C GLN A 277 31.11 12.87 -0.20
N ARG A 278 30.64 12.75 -1.45
CA ARG A 278 29.31 12.22 -1.76
C ARG A 278 29.40 11.17 -2.87
N PHE A 279 28.52 10.16 -2.87
CA PHE A 279 28.48 9.17 -3.97
C PHE A 279 27.79 9.76 -5.21
N LEU A 280 28.02 9.16 -6.38
CA LEU A 280 27.55 9.72 -7.64
C LEU A 280 26.02 9.79 -7.78
N LYS A 281 25.25 8.85 -7.21
CA LYS A 281 23.77 8.96 -7.14
C LYS A 281 23.29 10.18 -6.35
N HIS A 282 24.03 10.66 -5.35
CA HIS A 282 23.69 11.92 -4.65
C HIS A 282 23.77 13.10 -5.61
N TRP A 283 24.88 13.21 -6.36
CA TRP A 283 25.08 14.25 -7.35
C TRP A 283 24.08 14.17 -8.50
N LEU A 284 23.67 12.96 -8.90
CA LEU A 284 22.58 12.79 -9.88
C LEU A 284 21.22 13.26 -9.35
N LEU A 285 20.89 12.96 -8.09
CA LEU A 285 19.65 13.43 -7.48
C LEU A 285 19.66 14.95 -7.31
N ASP A 286 20.77 15.51 -6.82
CA ASP A 286 20.98 16.96 -6.75
C ASP A 286 20.81 17.61 -8.13
N TRP A 287 21.42 17.05 -9.17
CA TRP A 287 21.26 17.50 -10.56
C TRP A 287 19.81 17.47 -11.06
N ILE A 288 19.04 16.44 -10.69
CA ILE A 288 17.63 16.29 -11.10
C ILE A 288 16.73 17.33 -10.42
N TYR A 289 16.98 17.59 -9.14
CA TYR A 289 16.13 18.44 -8.31
C TYR A 289 16.51 19.91 -8.32
N ASN A 290 17.80 20.23 -8.52
CA ASN A 290 18.33 21.58 -8.31
C ASN A 290 18.76 22.30 -9.61
N GLN A 291 18.39 21.79 -10.80
CA GLN A 291 18.59 22.55 -12.03
C GLN A 291 17.46 23.54 -12.36
N TRP A 292 17.89 24.80 -12.52
CA TRP A 292 17.27 25.94 -13.21
C TRP A 292 16.15 26.75 -12.56
N ASP A 293 15.64 26.37 -11.41
CA ASP A 293 14.73 27.25 -10.67
C ASP A 293 15.35 27.69 -9.35
N ALA A 294 15.82 28.94 -9.31
CA ALA A 294 16.37 29.58 -8.11
C ALA A 294 15.34 29.74 -6.97
N THR A 295 14.09 29.31 -7.17
CA THR A 295 13.00 29.48 -6.19
C THR A 295 12.81 28.29 -5.25
N ILE A 296 13.30 27.09 -5.57
CA ILE A 296 13.26 25.92 -4.68
C ILE A 296 14.59 25.17 -4.78
N GLN A 297 15.62 25.70 -4.11
CA GLN A 297 16.87 24.96 -3.94
C GLN A 297 16.67 23.95 -2.80
N MET A 298 16.66 22.65 -3.11
CA MET A 298 16.76 21.62 -2.08
C MET A 298 18.20 21.63 -1.54
N SER A 299 18.40 22.21 -0.36
CA SER A 299 19.66 22.08 0.37
C SER A 299 19.84 20.61 0.78
N LEU A 300 20.73 19.90 0.06
CA LEU A 300 21.26 18.60 0.48
C LEU A 300 22.56 18.78 1.30
N GLU A 301 22.71 19.94 1.95
CA GLU A 301 23.92 20.36 2.67
C GLU A 301 24.21 19.48 3.89
N THR A 302 23.18 18.91 4.53
CA THR A 302 23.33 18.10 5.73
C THR A 302 23.81 16.68 5.41
N VAL A 303 24.84 16.27 6.14
CA VAL A 303 25.75 15.18 5.82
C VAL A 303 25.02 13.85 5.60
N PHE A 304 24.92 13.44 4.33
CA PHE A 304 24.22 12.23 3.93
C PHE A 304 25.10 10.98 3.94
N TYR A 305 26.43 11.10 3.95
CA TYR A 305 27.35 9.95 3.95
C TYR A 305 28.79 10.46 4.04
N ASP A 306 29.64 9.86 4.87
CA ASP A 306 31.10 9.91 4.74
C ASP A 306 31.54 8.49 4.37
N SER A 307 32.22 8.32 3.23
CA SER A 307 32.66 7.01 2.74
C SER A 307 33.64 6.29 3.67
N LYS A 308 34.21 7.00 4.64
CA LYS A 308 35.06 6.43 5.69
C LYS A 308 34.28 5.69 6.77
N PHE A 309 32.97 5.89 6.83
CA PHE A 309 32.12 5.24 7.82
C PHE A 309 31.74 3.84 7.38
N LEU A 310 32.06 2.87 8.24
CA LEU A 310 31.67 1.49 8.04
C LEU A 310 30.15 1.36 8.19
N TYR A 311 29.55 0.52 7.34
CA TYR A 311 28.15 0.12 7.49
C TYR A 311 27.89 -0.49 8.87
N ASP A 312 26.63 -0.38 9.30
CA ASP A 312 26.11 -1.03 10.50
C ASP A 312 26.79 -0.56 11.81
N GLN A 313 27.30 0.67 11.80
CA GLN A 313 27.90 1.34 12.96
C GLN A 313 27.34 2.74 13.15
N TRP A 314 27.21 3.16 14.41
CA TRP A 314 26.86 4.54 14.76
C TRP A 314 28.07 5.46 14.57
N HIS A 315 27.85 6.53 13.82
CA HIS A 315 28.84 7.57 13.58
C HIS A 315 28.30 8.89 14.11
N SER A 316 29.06 9.52 15.01
CA SER A 316 28.71 10.84 15.52
C SER A 316 29.25 11.88 14.55
N TYR A 317 28.36 12.66 13.95
CA TYR A 317 28.75 13.94 13.38
C TYR A 317 28.81 14.97 14.50
N ASP A 318 29.70 15.95 14.41
CA ASP A 318 29.76 17.09 15.34
C ASP A 318 28.54 18.04 15.24
N GLY A 319 27.48 17.62 14.54
CA GLY A 319 26.24 18.39 14.29
C GLY A 319 25.07 18.01 15.20
N GLU A 320 24.05 18.87 15.22
CA GLU A 320 22.91 18.80 16.16
C GLU A 320 22.03 17.54 16.01
N GLY A 321 21.99 16.92 14.82
CA GLY A 321 21.13 15.76 14.49
C GLY A 321 21.43 14.43 15.20
N GLY A 322 22.55 14.35 15.92
CA GLY A 322 22.98 13.16 16.65
C GLY A 322 23.62 12.07 15.78
N PRO A 323 24.03 10.95 16.40
CA PRO A 323 24.61 9.81 15.70
C PRO A 323 23.76 9.35 14.53
N GLN A 324 24.42 8.99 13.44
CA GLN A 324 23.78 8.41 12.26
C GLN A 324 24.39 7.03 11.99
N MET A 325 23.58 6.13 11.45
CA MET A 325 24.01 4.80 11.04
C MET A 325 23.53 4.53 9.62
N PHE A 326 24.41 3.99 8.76
CA PHE A 326 24.02 3.45 7.46
C PHE A 326 23.95 1.94 7.56
N ALA A 327 22.74 1.40 7.47
CA ALA A 327 22.58 -0.03 7.51
C ALA A 327 22.74 -0.65 6.11
N SER A 328 23.47 -1.75 6.04
CA SER A 328 23.68 -2.51 4.80
C SER A 328 22.40 -3.18 4.30
N SER A 329 21.49 -3.53 5.21
CA SER A 329 20.19 -4.12 4.95
C SER A 329 19.24 -3.91 6.13
N PHE A 330 17.93 -4.15 5.94
CA PHE A 330 17.00 -4.11 7.06
C PHE A 330 17.19 -5.32 7.98
N GLU A 331 17.59 -6.48 7.44
CA GLU A 331 17.89 -7.67 8.22
C GLU A 331 18.99 -7.38 9.23
N GLU A 332 19.99 -6.60 8.85
CA GLU A 332 21.07 -6.24 9.75
C GLU A 332 20.62 -5.32 10.89
N ILE A 333 19.73 -4.36 10.61
CA ILE A 333 19.10 -3.53 11.65
C ILE A 333 18.34 -4.42 12.66
N ILE A 334 17.58 -5.40 12.16
CA ILE A 334 16.80 -6.31 12.99
C ILE A 334 17.71 -7.24 13.80
N ASN A 335 18.75 -7.80 13.16
CA ASN A 335 19.72 -8.70 13.78
C ASN A 335 20.52 -8.00 14.89
N MET A 336 20.89 -6.74 14.67
CA MET A 336 21.53 -5.92 15.70
C MET A 336 20.60 -5.79 16.92
N GLY A 337 19.32 -5.52 16.66
CA GLY A 337 18.27 -5.47 17.66
C GLY A 337 18.25 -4.14 18.44
N GLU A 338 17.06 -3.81 18.95
CA GLU A 338 16.77 -2.53 19.63
C GLU A 338 17.73 -2.22 20.78
N ASN A 339 17.97 -3.19 21.67
CA ASN A 339 18.84 -2.98 22.84
C ASN A 339 20.27 -2.63 22.45
N THR A 340 20.79 -3.28 21.41
CA THR A 340 22.14 -3.06 20.90
C THR A 340 22.24 -1.69 20.23
N LEU A 341 21.23 -1.33 19.43
CA LEU A 341 21.14 -0.01 18.78
C LEU A 341 21.16 1.13 19.79
N ILE A 342 20.37 1.02 20.86
CA ILE A 342 20.31 2.04 21.91
C ILE A 342 21.61 2.05 22.72
N ARG A 343 22.18 0.88 23.07
CA ARG A 343 23.39 0.77 23.88
C ARG A 343 24.63 1.41 23.24
N TYR A 344 24.76 1.33 21.92
CA TYR A 344 25.90 1.89 21.19
C TYR A 344 25.65 3.32 20.69
N ASN A 345 24.50 3.90 20.97
CA ASN A 345 24.22 5.28 20.60
C ASN A 345 24.90 6.25 21.59
N THR A 346 25.79 7.10 21.09
CA THR A 346 26.62 7.99 21.94
C THR A 346 25.85 9.13 22.61
N LYS A 347 24.63 9.45 22.16
CA LYS A 347 23.74 10.42 22.84
C LYS A 347 22.94 9.79 23.99
N VAL A 348 22.97 8.47 24.14
CA VAL A 348 22.27 7.75 25.21
C VAL A 348 23.22 7.51 26.38
N SER A 349 23.09 8.30 27.46
CA SER A 349 23.93 8.16 28.66
C SER A 349 23.56 6.97 29.54
N ASN A 350 22.27 6.57 29.56
CA ASN A 350 21.74 5.52 30.42
C ASN A 350 20.83 4.55 29.62
N PRO A 351 21.39 3.68 28.77
CA PRO A 351 20.61 2.79 27.90
C PRO A 351 19.82 1.71 28.65
N MET A 352 20.01 1.57 29.96
CA MET A 352 19.33 0.60 30.83
C MET A 352 18.33 1.26 31.79
N ASP A 353 18.07 2.56 31.67
CA ASP A 353 17.10 3.25 32.51
C ASP A 353 15.68 2.82 32.13
N THR A 354 14.97 2.20 33.06
CA THR A 354 13.62 1.67 32.86
C THR A 354 12.55 2.76 32.74
N ASN A 355 12.87 4.01 33.10
CA ASN A 355 11.97 5.15 32.89
C ASN A 355 11.98 5.61 31.43
N TYR A 356 13.01 5.26 30.69
CA TYR A 356 13.13 5.59 29.29
C TYR A 356 12.65 4.45 28.39
N LYS A 357 12.17 4.82 27.21
CA LYS A 357 11.74 3.87 26.19
C LYS A 357 12.15 4.35 24.80
N ALA A 358 12.58 3.40 23.98
CA ALA A 358 12.88 3.68 22.58
C ALA A 358 11.61 3.80 21.75
N PHE A 359 11.59 4.77 20.86
CA PHE A 359 10.56 4.95 19.87
C PHE A 359 11.18 5.24 18.49
N PHE A 360 10.49 4.79 17.45
CA PHE A 360 10.99 4.78 16.09
C PHE A 360 9.99 5.43 15.14
N HIS A 361 10.46 6.42 14.38
CA HIS A 361 9.71 7.00 13.28
C HIS A 361 10.36 6.65 11.94
N ALA A 362 9.70 5.80 11.17
CA ALA A 362 10.21 5.34 9.88
C ALA A 362 9.53 6.09 8.73
N THR A 363 10.33 6.76 7.89
CA THR A 363 9.82 7.56 6.77
C THR A 363 10.84 7.66 5.62
N ASN A 364 10.46 8.34 4.53
CA ASN A 364 11.35 8.56 3.39
C ASN A 364 12.45 9.59 3.71
N TYR A 365 13.52 9.58 2.92
CA TYR A 365 14.67 10.46 3.16
C TYR A 365 14.31 11.94 3.27
N ILE A 366 13.39 12.44 2.42
CA ILE A 366 12.96 13.84 2.41
C ILE A 366 12.36 14.23 3.77
N SER A 367 11.49 13.37 4.30
CA SER A 367 10.86 13.62 5.59
C SER A 367 11.85 13.53 6.74
N ILE A 368 12.86 12.66 6.65
CA ILE A 368 13.94 12.59 7.64
C ILE A 368 14.72 13.91 7.68
N GLN A 369 15.12 14.44 6.51
CA GLN A 369 15.84 15.72 6.45
C GLN A 369 15.00 16.85 7.02
N SER A 370 13.71 16.92 6.66
CA SER A 370 12.81 17.92 7.26
C SER A 370 12.72 17.79 8.79
N ILE A 371 12.74 16.58 9.35
CA ILE A 371 12.74 16.38 10.81
C ILE A 371 14.07 16.81 11.42
N ILE A 372 15.21 16.58 10.75
CA ILE A 372 16.53 17.03 11.21
C ILE A 372 16.59 18.55 11.27
N ASP A 373 16.21 19.22 10.18
CA ASP A 373 16.40 20.66 10.03
C ASP A 373 15.41 21.46 10.87
N ASP A 374 14.18 20.96 10.99
CA ASP A 374 13.07 21.72 11.54
C ASP A 374 12.40 21.10 12.78
N GLY A 375 12.79 19.88 13.15
CA GLY A 375 12.08 19.05 14.14
C GLY A 375 10.69 18.58 13.65
N ILE A 376 9.92 18.01 14.58
CA ILE A 376 8.56 17.53 14.29
C ILE A 376 7.62 18.71 14.02
N ARG A 377 7.18 18.85 12.76
CA ARG A 377 6.16 19.81 12.33
C ARG A 377 4.83 19.12 12.07
N LEU A 378 3.90 19.22 13.03
CA LEU A 378 2.58 18.58 12.93
C LEU A 378 1.80 18.97 11.67
N ARG A 379 1.90 20.21 11.19
CA ARG A 379 1.23 20.65 9.94
C ARG A 379 1.61 19.83 8.70
N CYS A 380 2.78 19.18 8.72
CA CYS A 380 3.27 18.33 7.63
C CYS A 380 2.77 16.86 7.76
N CYS A 381 2.11 16.52 8.87
CA CYS A 381 1.56 15.20 9.12
C CYS A 381 0.17 15.04 8.51
N ARG A 382 -0.31 13.79 8.44
CA ARG A 382 -1.63 13.48 7.90
C ARG A 382 -2.72 13.64 8.96
N ASN A 383 -3.90 14.05 8.51
CA ASN A 383 -5.15 14.05 9.27
C ASN A 383 -5.79 12.66 9.28
N ASP A 384 -6.86 12.51 10.06
CA ASP A 384 -7.74 11.34 10.10
C ASP A 384 -6.97 10.02 10.31
N LEU A 385 -6.01 10.05 11.23
CA LEU A 385 -5.20 8.89 11.63
C LEU A 385 -5.82 8.19 12.86
N ASP A 386 -5.12 7.21 13.45
CA ASP A 386 -5.73 6.33 14.45
C ASP A 386 -6.09 7.01 15.77
N PHE A 387 -5.51 8.17 16.07
CA PHE A 387 -5.65 8.83 17.37
C PHE A 387 -6.00 10.30 17.25
N GLY A 388 -6.53 10.74 16.12
CA GLY A 388 -7.13 12.07 16.02
C GLY A 388 -7.63 12.42 14.62
N SER A 389 -8.58 13.35 14.59
CA SER A 389 -9.06 13.96 13.35
C SER A 389 -8.02 14.95 12.79
N SER A 390 -7.29 15.63 13.67
CA SER A 390 -6.22 16.58 13.36
C SER A 390 -4.87 15.89 13.09
N GLN A 391 -3.91 16.66 12.57
CA GLN A 391 -2.57 16.15 12.29
C GLN A 391 -1.90 15.61 13.56
N SER A 392 -1.31 14.42 13.46
CA SER A 392 -0.52 13.81 14.54
C SER A 392 0.74 13.14 14.00
N PHE A 393 1.82 13.18 14.77
CA PHE A 393 3.08 12.50 14.46
C PHE A 393 3.17 11.17 15.20
N TYR A 394 3.44 10.09 14.48
CA TYR A 394 3.35 8.72 15.02
C TYR A 394 4.72 8.09 15.23
N LEU A 395 4.89 7.54 16.42
CA LEU A 395 6.07 6.83 16.88
C LEU A 395 5.73 5.37 17.17
N ASN A 396 6.60 4.44 16.76
CA ASN A 396 6.44 3.02 17.03
C ASN A 396 7.36 2.62 18.19
N PRO A 397 6.87 1.92 19.22
CA PRO A 397 7.68 1.41 20.32
C PRO A 397 8.38 0.08 19.97
N SER A 398 8.37 -0.31 18.69
CA SER A 398 8.99 -1.53 18.19
C SER A 398 9.66 -1.19 16.87
N LEU A 399 10.95 -1.47 16.80
CA LEU A 399 11.76 -1.28 15.61
C LEU A 399 11.23 -2.11 14.43
N ASP A 400 10.89 -3.38 14.67
CA ASP A 400 10.35 -4.28 13.66
C ASP A 400 9.07 -3.73 13.02
N ASN A 401 8.16 -3.18 13.84
CA ASN A 401 6.93 -2.57 13.35
C ASN A 401 7.20 -1.32 12.50
N ALA A 402 8.21 -0.53 12.87
CA ALA A 402 8.63 0.64 12.11
C ALA A 402 9.19 0.24 10.73
N ILE A 403 9.98 -0.83 10.67
CA ILE A 403 10.53 -1.39 9.41
C ILE A 403 9.41 -2.00 8.56
N GLU A 404 8.54 -2.82 9.15
CA GLU A 404 7.40 -3.45 8.47
C GLU A 404 6.45 -2.40 7.86
N PHE A 405 6.29 -1.26 8.53
CA PHE A 405 5.50 -0.15 7.99
C PHE A 405 6.07 0.39 6.68
N ILE A 406 7.40 0.54 6.57
CA ILE A 406 8.07 0.96 5.32
C ILE A 406 8.00 -0.13 4.26
N LYS A 407 8.28 -1.39 4.60
CA LYS A 407 8.18 -2.53 3.66
C LYS A 407 6.82 -2.61 2.99
N LYS A 408 5.74 -2.38 3.76
CA LYS A 408 4.37 -2.37 3.24
C LYS A 408 4.09 -1.26 2.23
N ARG A 409 4.90 -0.20 2.17
CA ARG A 409 4.78 0.86 1.16
C ARG A 409 5.15 0.35 -0.25
N ARG A 410 5.96 -0.72 -0.36
CA ARG A 410 6.30 -1.40 -1.63
C ARG A 410 6.88 -0.44 -2.70
N ILE A 411 7.61 0.57 -2.26
CA ILE A 411 8.32 1.54 -3.10
C ILE A 411 9.81 1.36 -2.80
N VAL A 412 10.60 1.04 -3.83
CA VAL A 412 12.06 0.98 -3.74
C VAL A 412 12.58 2.38 -3.45
N GLY A 413 13.67 2.49 -2.69
CA GLY A 413 14.31 3.78 -2.47
C GLY A 413 14.94 3.93 -1.09
N PHE A 414 15.33 5.18 -0.81
CA PHE A 414 16.06 5.52 0.41
C PHE A 414 15.12 5.96 1.53
N TYR A 415 15.31 5.34 2.69
CA TYR A 415 14.50 5.53 3.88
C TYR A 415 15.37 5.81 5.10
N GLY A 416 14.72 6.30 6.14
CA GLY A 416 15.35 6.36 7.45
C GLY A 416 14.39 6.10 8.59
N ILE A 417 14.98 5.77 9.73
CA ILE A 417 14.31 5.65 11.02
C ILE A 417 14.94 6.67 11.96
N VAL A 418 14.13 7.63 12.41
CA VAL A 418 14.52 8.50 13.53
C VAL A 418 14.30 7.72 14.82
N VAL A 419 15.34 7.68 15.65
CA VAL A 419 15.37 7.00 16.94
C VAL A 419 15.21 8.04 18.05
N TYR A 420 14.21 7.81 18.90
CA TYR A 420 13.93 8.62 20.08
C TYR A 420 14.14 7.80 21.35
N TRP A 421 14.85 8.35 22.33
CA TRP A 421 15.02 7.77 23.65
C TRP A 421 14.27 8.62 24.67
N VAL A 422 13.05 8.21 24.99
CA VAL A 422 12.04 9.07 25.58
C VAL A 422 11.86 8.77 27.06
N ASP A 423 11.97 9.79 27.92
CA ASP A 423 11.55 9.71 29.32
C ASP A 423 10.03 9.61 29.40
N MET A 424 9.53 8.43 29.78
CA MET A 424 8.11 8.17 29.85
C MET A 424 7.45 8.84 31.04
N GLU A 425 8.17 9.17 32.11
CA GLU A 425 7.61 9.94 33.23
C GLU A 425 7.36 11.38 32.80
N LYS A 426 8.27 11.97 32.01
CA LYS A 426 8.01 13.29 31.42
C LYS A 426 6.80 13.28 30.48
N VAL A 427 6.67 12.27 29.62
CA VAL A 427 5.51 12.12 28.72
C VAL A 427 4.21 11.98 29.53
N LYS A 428 4.17 11.10 30.53
CA LYS A 428 2.99 10.89 31.38
C LYS A 428 2.64 12.09 32.26
N SER A 429 3.59 12.98 32.55
CA SER A 429 3.35 14.23 33.28
C SER A 429 2.59 15.28 32.45
N MET A 430 2.49 15.08 31.13
CA MET A 430 1.73 15.93 30.21
C MET A 430 0.31 15.37 30.03
N MET A 431 -0.50 15.97 29.15
CA MET A 431 -1.83 15.42 28.84
C MET A 431 -1.65 14.13 28.03
N TYR A 432 -1.49 13.02 28.74
CA TYR A 432 -1.20 11.70 28.19
C TYR A 432 -2.40 10.77 28.41
N GLN A 433 -2.85 10.14 27.32
CA GLN A 433 -3.91 9.13 27.37
C GLN A 433 -3.38 7.77 26.93
N ASP A 434 -3.42 6.80 27.84
CA ASP A 434 -3.24 5.39 27.52
C ASP A 434 -4.59 4.76 27.18
N LEU A 435 -4.73 4.28 25.96
CA LEU A 435 -5.94 3.63 25.45
C LEU A 435 -5.89 2.11 25.62
N ILE A 436 -4.74 1.52 25.97
CA ILE A 436 -4.58 0.06 26.13
C ILE A 436 -5.54 -0.53 27.17
N PRO A 437 -5.71 0.06 28.37
CA PRO A 437 -6.56 -0.53 29.41
C PRO A 437 -8.06 -0.45 29.09
N ASN A 438 -8.48 0.45 28.20
CA ASN A 438 -9.89 0.71 27.91
C ASN A 438 -10.22 0.44 26.45
N GLU A 439 -10.52 -0.82 26.15
CA GLU A 439 -10.85 -1.27 24.80
C GLU A 439 -12.04 -0.49 24.19
N SER A 440 -13.08 -0.21 24.98
CA SER A 440 -14.25 0.52 24.48
C SER A 440 -13.89 1.93 24.03
N LEU A 441 -13.14 2.65 24.87
CA LEU A 441 -12.66 4.00 24.55
C LEU A 441 -11.71 3.97 23.35
N TRP A 442 -10.78 3.02 23.30
CA TRP A 442 -9.88 2.85 22.18
C TRP A 442 -10.63 2.67 20.85
N LYS A 443 -11.61 1.76 20.80
CA LYS A 443 -12.42 1.52 19.60
C LYS A 443 -13.16 2.78 19.16
N GLU A 444 -13.72 3.52 20.12
CA GLU A 444 -14.42 4.76 19.85
C GLU A 444 -13.49 5.82 19.25
N VAL A 445 -12.35 6.06 19.89
CA VAL A 445 -11.32 7.03 19.45
C VAL A 445 -10.84 6.70 18.04
N VAL A 446 -10.45 5.46 17.80
CA VAL A 446 -9.85 5.05 16.53
C VAL A 446 -10.84 5.16 15.38
N VAL A 447 -12.08 4.72 15.57
CA VAL A 447 -13.10 4.79 14.52
C VAL A 447 -13.54 6.23 14.28
N ALA A 448 -13.74 7.03 15.33
CA ALA A 448 -14.04 8.45 15.21
C ALA A 448 -12.96 9.18 14.41
N SER A 449 -11.70 9.01 14.81
CA SER A 449 -10.54 9.64 14.18
C SER A 449 -10.40 9.27 12.71
N ARG A 450 -10.54 7.98 12.38
CA ARG A 450 -10.52 7.50 10.97
C ARG A 450 -11.70 7.97 10.15
N CYS A 451 -12.79 8.40 10.78
CA CYS A 451 -13.92 9.04 10.12
C CYS A 451 -13.81 10.58 10.09
N GLY A 452 -12.66 11.14 10.50
CA GLY A 452 -12.43 12.58 10.62
C GLY A 452 -13.37 13.25 11.60
N GLN A 453 -13.77 12.53 12.65
CA GLN A 453 -14.62 13.03 13.72
C GLN A 453 -13.79 13.32 14.95
N ASN A 454 -14.17 14.37 15.68
CA ASN A 454 -13.50 14.71 16.91
C ASN A 454 -13.63 13.57 17.92
N SER A 455 -12.52 13.21 18.54
CA SER A 455 -12.46 12.21 19.60
C SER A 455 -12.16 12.85 20.95
N THR A 456 -12.36 12.11 22.04
CA THR A 456 -12.07 12.60 23.40
C THR A 456 -10.59 12.90 23.63
N VAL A 457 -9.71 12.42 22.75
CA VAL A 457 -8.25 12.58 22.87
C VAL A 457 -7.70 13.65 21.93
N ASP A 458 -8.55 14.40 21.22
CA ASP A 458 -8.10 15.41 20.25
C ASP A 458 -7.29 16.56 20.83
N ASP A 459 -7.53 16.88 22.09
CA ASP A 459 -6.81 17.93 22.80
C ASP A 459 -5.63 17.39 23.63
N ASP A 460 -5.42 16.07 23.69
CA ASP A 460 -4.31 15.48 24.44
C ASP A 460 -2.95 15.80 23.79
N ASP A 461 -1.90 15.91 24.60
CA ASP A 461 -0.52 16.10 24.15
C ASP A 461 0.02 14.81 23.50
N PHE A 462 -0.28 13.66 24.14
CA PHE A 462 0.19 12.34 23.74
C PHE A 462 -0.91 11.29 23.87
N VAL A 463 -1.01 10.38 22.90
CA VAL A 463 -1.94 9.25 22.95
C VAL A 463 -1.20 7.96 22.64
N TYR A 464 -1.33 6.97 23.52
CA TYR A 464 -0.73 5.65 23.35
C TYR A 464 -1.81 4.59 23.15
N GLY A 465 -1.69 3.80 22.09
CA GLY A 465 -2.71 2.79 21.79
C GLY A 465 -2.37 1.90 20.61
N TYR A 466 -3.29 1.00 20.28
CA TYR A 466 -3.13 0.09 19.14
C TYR A 466 -3.57 0.73 17.82
N GLN A 467 -2.83 0.47 16.76
CA GLN A 467 -3.15 0.82 15.39
C GLN A 467 -4.33 -0.01 14.86
N LEU A 468 -5.18 0.59 14.03
CA LEU A 468 -6.26 -0.14 13.34
C LEU A 468 -5.74 -0.94 12.13
N LEU A 469 -6.12 -2.22 12.01
CA LEU A 469 -5.71 -3.07 10.90
C LEU A 469 -6.49 -2.81 9.59
N ASN A 470 -7.81 -2.62 9.66
CA ASN A 470 -8.66 -2.43 8.48
C ASN A 470 -9.03 -0.96 8.22
N LEU A 471 -8.09 -0.05 8.46
CA LEU A 471 -8.27 1.40 8.32
C LEU A 471 -8.91 1.84 6.99
N ARG A 472 -8.55 1.19 5.87
CA ARG A 472 -9.10 1.54 4.54
C ARG A 472 -10.56 1.17 4.40
N GLU A 473 -10.97 0.04 4.98
CA GLU A 473 -12.36 -0.41 4.93
C GLU A 473 -13.26 0.56 5.70
N ILE A 474 -12.85 0.97 6.90
CA ILE A 474 -13.60 1.91 7.75
C ILE A 474 -13.72 3.28 7.08
N TYR A 475 -12.60 3.85 6.64
CA TYR A 475 -12.58 5.15 5.97
C TYR A 475 -13.47 5.17 4.71
N THR A 476 -13.33 4.15 3.85
CA THR A 476 -14.09 4.05 2.59
C THR A 476 -15.57 3.86 2.87
N ALA A 477 -15.93 3.02 3.84
CA ALA A 477 -17.32 2.77 4.19
C ALA A 477 -17.99 4.03 4.78
N TYR A 478 -17.28 4.81 5.60
CA TYR A 478 -17.80 6.07 6.13
C TYR A 478 -18.01 7.12 5.05
N ARG A 479 -17.09 7.24 4.08
CA ARG A 479 -17.20 8.21 2.96
C ARG A 479 -18.50 8.06 2.17
N ASN A 480 -19.04 6.84 2.08
CA ASN A 480 -20.22 6.51 1.29
C ASN A 480 -21.55 6.65 2.06
N VAL A 481 -21.52 7.09 3.33
CA VAL A 481 -22.71 7.28 4.15
C VAL A 481 -23.06 8.75 4.26
N LYS A 482 -24.37 9.06 4.33
CA LYS A 482 -24.86 10.41 4.64
C LYS A 482 -24.35 10.83 6.01
N LYS A 483 -23.46 11.83 6.04
CA LYS A 483 -22.76 12.26 7.25
C LYS A 483 -23.74 12.92 8.23
N THR A 484 -23.90 12.32 9.40
CA THR A 484 -24.51 12.95 10.58
C THR A 484 -23.52 12.85 11.75
N LYS A 485 -23.76 13.60 12.83
CA LYS A 485 -22.84 13.72 13.98
C LYS A 485 -22.40 12.37 14.57
N ASP A 486 -23.21 11.33 14.43
CA ASP A 486 -22.98 10.00 15.01
C ASP A 486 -22.98 8.87 13.97
N SER A 487 -23.01 9.18 12.66
CA SER A 487 -23.07 8.15 11.61
C SER A 487 -21.82 7.27 11.55
N TRP A 488 -20.73 7.67 12.20
CA TRP A 488 -19.49 6.91 12.29
C TRP A 488 -19.56 5.75 13.31
N LYS A 489 -20.43 5.84 14.34
CA LYS A 489 -20.53 4.83 15.41
C LYS A 489 -20.95 3.45 14.90
N ILE A 490 -21.69 3.40 13.80
CA ILE A 490 -22.11 2.14 13.15
C ILE A 490 -20.92 1.32 12.61
N PHE A 491 -19.73 1.93 12.49
CA PHE A 491 -18.52 1.26 12.01
C PHE A 491 -17.69 0.66 13.15
N ILE A 492 -18.00 0.95 14.41
CA ILE A 492 -17.32 0.33 15.56
C ILE A 492 -17.39 -1.20 15.48
N PRO A 493 -18.56 -1.84 15.25
CA PRO A 493 -18.62 -3.29 15.11
C PRO A 493 -17.87 -3.85 13.88
N ARG A 494 -17.52 -3.01 12.89
CA ARG A 494 -16.89 -3.42 11.61
C ARG A 494 -15.37 -3.31 11.61
N ALA A 495 -14.78 -2.68 12.61
CA ALA A 495 -13.34 -2.62 12.69
C ALA A 495 -12.79 -4.02 13.02
N ARG A 496 -11.73 -4.42 12.31
CA ARG A 496 -11.11 -5.73 12.47
C ARG A 496 -10.11 -5.62 13.60
N TRP A 497 -10.47 -6.28 14.68
CA TRP A 497 -9.76 -6.25 15.95
C TRP A 497 -8.81 -7.44 16.02
N PHE A 498 -7.54 -7.15 16.28
CA PHE A 498 -6.51 -8.07 16.76
C PHE A 498 -6.53 -9.51 16.23
N GLU A 499 -5.77 -9.79 15.16
CA GLU A 499 -4.84 -10.93 15.04
C GLU A 499 -4.16 -10.92 13.66
N PRO A 500 -2.86 -11.29 13.55
CA PRO A 500 -1.97 -11.74 14.61
C PRO A 500 -1.03 -10.64 15.19
N ILE A 501 -1.00 -9.43 14.64
CA ILE A 501 0.02 -8.43 15.01
C ILE A 501 -0.62 -7.21 15.67
N ARG A 502 -0.19 -6.90 16.91
CA ARG A 502 -0.61 -5.71 17.67
C ARG A 502 0.42 -4.59 17.50
N ASN A 503 0.18 -3.68 16.57
CA ASN A 503 1.04 -2.52 16.40
C ASN A 503 0.65 -1.43 17.41
N LEU A 504 1.47 -1.24 18.44
CA LEU A 504 1.34 -0.09 19.35
C LEU A 504 1.94 1.15 18.73
N GLN A 505 1.38 2.31 19.04
CA GLN A 505 1.85 3.60 18.57
C GLN A 505 1.68 4.67 19.65
N LEU A 506 2.63 5.59 19.71
CA LEU A 506 2.52 6.84 20.45
C LEU A 506 2.29 7.97 19.44
N ALA A 507 1.15 8.65 19.52
CA ALA A 507 0.90 9.87 18.77
C ALA A 507 1.35 11.09 19.58
N VAL A 508 2.05 11.99 18.90
CA VAL A 508 2.38 13.35 19.34
C VAL A 508 1.42 14.29 18.64
N LYS A 509 0.65 15.06 19.42
CA LYS A 509 -0.56 15.72 18.91
C LYS A 509 -0.55 17.24 19.01
N THR A 510 0.22 17.80 19.94
CA THR A 510 0.29 19.25 20.15
C THR A 510 1.68 19.79 19.85
N LYS A 511 1.76 21.10 19.57
CA LYS A 511 3.06 21.79 19.36
C LYS A 511 3.99 21.62 20.57
N LYS A 512 3.44 21.75 21.77
CA LYS A 512 4.18 21.55 23.03
C LYS A 512 4.74 20.12 23.13
N ALA A 513 3.94 19.11 22.78
CA ALA A 513 4.38 17.73 22.75
C ALA A 513 5.50 17.48 21.72
N SER A 514 5.41 18.10 20.53
CA SER A 514 6.47 18.02 19.52
C SER A 514 7.79 18.65 19.98
N GLU A 515 7.74 19.80 20.65
CA GLU A 515 8.94 20.46 21.20
C GLU A 515 9.63 19.57 22.25
N VAL A 516 8.85 18.92 23.10
CA VAL A 516 9.38 17.95 24.07
C VAL A 516 10.00 16.74 23.35
N MET A 517 9.32 16.20 22.34
CA MET A 517 9.79 15.01 21.63
C MET A 517 11.07 15.26 20.81
N ASN A 518 11.22 16.46 20.23
CA ASN A 518 12.45 16.83 19.50
C ASN A 518 13.70 16.73 20.39
N ASN A 519 13.58 17.02 21.69
CA ASN A 519 14.70 16.89 22.64
C ASN A 519 15.10 15.44 22.94
N TYR A 520 14.27 14.46 22.57
CA TYR A 520 14.54 13.04 22.77
C TYR A 520 15.09 12.34 21.53
N GLN A 521 15.31 13.06 20.42
CA GLN A 521 15.95 12.48 19.24
C GLN A 521 17.42 12.14 19.57
N VAL A 522 17.76 10.85 19.46
CA VAL A 522 19.10 10.35 19.77
C VAL A 522 19.87 9.84 18.56
N GLY A 523 19.22 9.64 17.42
CA GLY A 523 19.95 9.29 16.21
C GLY A 523 19.06 8.91 15.04
N ILE A 524 19.69 8.61 13.91
CA ILE A 524 19.01 8.29 12.67
C ILE A 524 19.67 7.08 12.00
N ILE A 525 18.86 6.13 11.59
CA ILE A 525 19.30 4.96 10.84
C ILE A 525 18.83 5.10 9.41
N TYR A 526 19.75 5.15 8.46
CA TYR A 526 19.48 5.19 7.03
C TYR A 526 19.65 3.82 6.40
N PHE A 527 18.80 3.51 5.43
CA PHE A 527 18.87 2.25 4.69
C PHE A 527 18.12 2.35 3.35
N HIS A 528 18.50 1.47 2.43
CA HIS A 528 17.87 1.37 1.12
C HIS A 528 16.96 0.13 1.06
N LEU A 529 15.71 0.32 0.65
CA LEU A 529 14.81 -0.79 0.36
C LEU A 529 14.98 -1.16 -1.12
N LYS A 530 15.50 -2.36 -1.38
CA LYS A 530 15.75 -2.91 -2.74
C LYS A 530 14.50 -3.42 -3.42
#